data_AF-X1EY31-F1
#
_entry.id   AF-X1EY31-F1
#
_cell.length_a   1.000
_cell.length_b   1.000
_cell.length_c   1.000
_cell.angle_alpha   90.00
_cell.angle_beta   90.00
_cell.angle_gamma   90.00
#
_symmetry.space_group_name_H-M   'P 1'
#
loop_
_entity.id
_entity.type
_entity.pdbx_description
1 polymer ?
#
loop_
_entity_poly.entity_id
_entity_poly.type
_entity_poly.pdbx_seq_one_letter_code
_entity_poly.pdbx_strand_id
1 'polypeptide(L)'
;MGFKDIKFVPQMFDGKVNITVVHSKRCPFMTVSYNKTIAAAKNISDKVIITEHLLKKQEDILRYGDENFYVDDEAPFIGPIKIEKLQEIIKGKIKEKFKNIK
;
A
#
# COMPACT_ATOMS: atom_id res chain seq x y z
N MET A 1 10.88 -1.85 -23.46
CA MET A 1 11.34 -0.49 -23.10
C MET A 1 11.11 -0.37 -21.60
N GLY A 2 12.18 -0.42 -20.81
CA GLY A 2 12.10 -0.63 -19.36
C GLY A 2 11.57 0.59 -18.61
N PHE A 3 10.67 0.38 -17.65
CA PHE A 3 10.10 1.36 -16.73
C PHE A 3 11.14 1.87 -15.71
N LYS A 4 12.25 2.47 -16.19
CA LYS A 4 13.38 2.85 -15.34
C LYS A 4 13.20 4.16 -14.56
N ASP A 5 12.15 4.93 -14.84
CA ASP A 5 11.99 6.30 -14.30
C ASP A 5 10.63 6.55 -13.61
N ILE A 6 10.03 5.53 -12.99
CA ILE A 6 8.88 5.75 -12.10
C ILE A 6 9.43 6.42 -10.84
N LYS A 7 9.31 7.75 -10.75
CA LYS A 7 9.48 8.49 -9.49
C LYS A 7 8.26 8.23 -8.62
N PHE A 8 8.17 7.00 -8.11
CA PHE A 8 7.36 6.73 -6.93
C PHE A 8 7.79 7.77 -5.89
N VAL A 9 6.84 8.48 -5.29
CA VAL A 9 7.12 9.44 -4.22
C VAL A 9 6.86 8.70 -2.91
N PRO A 10 7.91 8.21 -2.23
CA PRO A 10 7.85 7.78 -0.84
C PRO A 10 7.04 8.73 0.01
N GLN A 11 5.92 8.26 0.53
CA GLN A 11 5.26 8.92 1.66
C GLN A 11 5.77 8.28 2.94
N MET A 12 7.09 8.31 3.14
CA MET A 12 7.67 7.88 4.41
C MET A 12 7.27 8.89 5.48
N PHE A 13 6.33 8.47 6.33
CA PHE A 13 6.06 9.17 7.57
C PHE A 13 7.03 8.66 8.63
N ASP A 14 7.81 9.57 9.20
CA ASP A 14 8.77 9.25 10.24
C ASP A 14 8.05 8.52 11.40
N GLY A 15 8.56 7.34 11.75
CA GLY A 15 8.02 6.52 12.83
C GLY A 15 6.74 5.70 12.55
N LYS A 16 6.28 5.51 11.31
CA LYS A 16 5.14 4.61 10.98
C LYS A 16 5.42 3.69 9.79
N VAL A 17 4.71 2.57 9.69
CA VAL A 17 4.65 1.74 8.47
C VAL A 17 3.69 2.41 7.49
N ASN A 18 4.20 2.80 6.32
CA ASN A 18 3.41 3.45 5.28
C ASN A 18 2.75 2.39 4.39
N ILE A 19 1.45 2.56 4.12
CA ILE A 19 0.71 1.76 3.16
C ILE A 19 0.15 2.69 2.11
N THR A 20 0.71 2.65 0.91
CA THR A 20 0.16 3.38 -0.24
C THR A 20 -0.76 2.43 -1.01
N VAL A 21 -2.02 2.83 -1.19
CA VAL A 21 -3.04 2.03 -1.88
C VAL A 21 -3.40 2.73 -3.16
N VAL A 22 -2.99 2.15 -4.29
CA VAL A 22 -3.30 2.65 -5.62
C VAL A 22 -4.41 1.80 -6.19
N HIS A 23 -5.53 2.42 -6.57
CA HIS A 23 -6.66 1.66 -7.08
C HIS A 23 -7.50 2.46 -8.09
N SER A 24 -8.37 1.76 -8.82
CA SER A 24 -9.31 2.36 -9.76
C SER A 24 -10.75 1.96 -9.44
N LYS A 25 -11.73 2.68 -10.00
CA LYS A 25 -13.16 2.34 -9.90
C LYS A 25 -13.65 1.48 -11.07
N ARG A 26 -12.75 0.83 -11.80
CA ARG A 26 -13.09 0.06 -13.01
C ARG A 26 -13.90 -1.21 -12.70
N CYS A 27 -13.68 -1.83 -11.54
CA CYS A 27 -14.38 -3.03 -11.13
C CYS A 27 -15.03 -2.84 -9.74
N PRO A 28 -16.37 -2.95 -9.61
CA PRO A 28 -17.06 -2.85 -8.32
C PRO A 28 -16.61 -3.90 -7.31
N PHE A 29 -16.35 -5.14 -7.74
CA PHE A 29 -15.87 -6.21 -6.86
C PHE A 29 -14.48 -5.90 -6.30
N MET A 30 -13.57 -5.38 -7.15
CA MET A 30 -12.25 -4.95 -6.70
C MET A 30 -12.38 -3.77 -5.73
N THR A 31 -13.25 -2.81 -6.01
CA THR A 31 -13.50 -1.67 -5.11
C THR A 31 -13.91 -2.14 -3.72
N VAL A 32 -14.84 -3.10 -3.64
CA VAL A 32 -15.25 -3.70 -2.36
C VAL A 32 -14.09 -4.43 -1.68
N SER A 33 -13.28 -5.16 -2.45
CA SER A 33 -12.09 -5.86 -1.94
C SER A 33 -11.07 -4.87 -1.35
N TYR A 34 -10.69 -3.83 -2.10
CA TYR A 34 -9.80 -2.76 -1.65
C TYR A 34 -10.32 -2.11 -0.36
N ASN A 35 -11.59 -1.76 -0.30
CA ASN A 35 -12.18 -1.13 0.89
C ASN A 35 -12.10 -2.04 2.13
N LYS A 36 -12.39 -3.35 1.98
CA LYS A 36 -12.26 -4.32 3.08
C LYS A 36 -10.81 -4.46 3.53
N THR A 37 -9.89 -4.53 2.59
CA THR A 37 -8.45 -4.66 2.88
C THR A 37 -7.88 -3.42 3.54
N ILE A 38 -8.27 -2.21 3.08
CA ILE A 38 -7.91 -0.93 3.71
C ILE A 38 -8.44 -0.88 5.16
N ALA A 39 -9.71 -1.23 5.38
CA ALA A 39 -10.30 -1.24 6.71
C ALA A 39 -9.56 -2.22 7.65
N ALA A 40 -9.24 -3.42 7.15
CA ALA A 40 -8.46 -4.39 7.90
C ALA A 40 -7.06 -3.87 8.25
N ALA A 41 -6.38 -3.18 7.33
CA ALA A 41 -5.07 -2.60 7.57
C ALA A 41 -5.09 -1.45 8.60
N LYS A 42 -6.12 -0.57 8.56
CA LYS A 42 -6.30 0.52 9.53
C LYS A 42 -6.44 0.00 10.97
N ASN A 43 -7.03 -1.19 11.14
CA ASN A 43 -7.28 -1.79 12.45
C ASN A 43 -6.09 -2.59 13.02
N ILE A 44 -4.95 -2.69 12.32
CA ILE A 44 -3.81 -3.48 12.79
C ILE A 44 -3.08 -2.79 13.95
N SER A 45 -2.77 -1.50 13.80
CA SER A 45 -2.03 -0.71 14.78
C SER A 45 -2.08 0.78 14.41
N ASP A 46 -2.04 1.63 15.42
CA ASP A 46 -1.76 3.08 15.37
C ASP A 46 -0.42 3.44 14.69
N LYS A 47 0.50 2.48 14.57
CA LYS A 47 1.79 2.60 13.87
C LYS A 47 1.68 2.46 12.35
N VAL A 48 0.47 2.31 11.82
CA VAL A 48 0.21 2.25 10.38
C VAL A 48 -0.36 3.58 9.90
N ILE A 49 0.12 4.06 8.76
CA ILE A 49 -0.51 5.15 8.02
C ILE A 49 -0.89 4.65 6.63
N ILE A 50 -2.07 5.03 6.17
CA ILE A 50 -2.59 4.61 4.87
C ILE A 50 -2.87 5.83 4.02
N THR A 51 -2.31 5.83 2.81
CA THR A 51 -2.54 6.85 1.79
C THR A 51 -3.22 6.20 0.59
N GLU A 52 -4.36 6.75 0.17
CA GLU A 52 -5.16 6.21 -0.94
C GLU A 52 -4.97 7.09 -2.19
N HIS A 53 -4.68 6.47 -3.33
CA HIS A 53 -4.54 7.10 -4.64
C HIS A 53 -5.51 6.47 -5.64
N LEU A 54 -6.53 7.23 -6.02
CA LEU A 54 -7.46 6.84 -7.06
C LEU A 54 -6.88 7.19 -8.43
N LEU A 55 -6.62 6.19 -9.27
CA LEU A 55 -6.21 6.37 -10.66
C LEU A 55 -7.37 6.95 -11.48
N LYS A 56 -7.19 8.16 -11.99
CA LYS A 56 -8.17 8.88 -12.83
C LYS A 56 -7.68 9.05 -14.27
N LYS A 57 -6.37 9.12 -14.46
CA LYS A 57 -5.71 9.33 -15.76
C LYS A 57 -4.40 8.54 -15.84
N GLN A 58 -3.87 8.39 -17.06
CA GLN A 58 -2.68 7.57 -17.30
C GLN A 58 -1.44 8.10 -16.55
N GLU A 59 -1.33 9.40 -16.36
CA GLU A 59 -0.22 10.03 -15.63
C GLU A 59 -0.21 9.67 -14.15
N ASP A 60 -1.35 9.28 -13.58
CA ASP A 60 -1.42 8.83 -12.19
C ASP A 60 -0.65 7.52 -11.99
N ILE A 61 -0.64 6.64 -13.01
CA ILE A 61 0.13 5.38 -12.97
C ILE A 61 1.63 5.68 -12.91
N LEU A 62 2.08 6.66 -13.70
CA LEU A 62 3.49 7.08 -13.71
C LEU A 62 3.92 7.72 -12.37
N ARG A 63 2.97 8.30 -11.63
CA ARG A 63 3.23 9.01 -10.37
C ARG A 63 3.12 8.11 -9.14
N TYR A 64 2.14 7.23 -9.11
CA TYR A 64 1.80 6.44 -7.91
C TYR A 64 2.11 4.96 -8.06
N GLY A 65 2.32 4.47 -9.29
CA GLY A 65 2.47 3.06 -9.61
C GLY A 65 1.18 2.43 -10.11
N ASP A 66 1.22 1.11 -10.32
CA ASP A 66 0.08 0.31 -10.74
C ASP A 66 -0.92 0.09 -9.61
N GLU A 67 -2.11 -0.41 -9.96
CA GLU A 67 -3.15 -0.77 -9.00
C GLU A 67 -2.67 -1.87 -8.04
N ASN A 68 -2.30 -1.49 -6.81
CA ASN A 68 -1.68 -2.36 -5.81
C ASN A 68 -1.69 -1.75 -4.39
N PHE A 69 -1.31 -2.55 -3.38
CA PHE A 69 -0.86 -2.03 -2.08
C PHE A 69 0.67 -2.05 -2.02
N TYR A 70 1.24 -0.91 -1.71
CA TYR A 70 2.67 -0.75 -1.44
C TYR A 70 2.86 -0.62 0.06
N VAL A 71 3.83 -1.35 0.63
CA VAL A 71 4.14 -1.31 2.07
C VAL A 71 5.58 -0.84 2.23
N ASP A 72 5.76 0.32 2.88
CA ASP A 72 7.03 1.05 2.91
C ASP A 72 7.64 1.14 1.48
N ASP A 73 6.80 1.50 0.52
CA ASP A 73 7.14 1.78 -0.88
C ASP A 73 7.55 0.57 -1.73
N GLU A 74 7.54 -0.62 -1.13
CA GLU A 74 7.70 -1.90 -1.82
C GLU A 74 6.35 -2.44 -2.27
N ALA A 75 6.27 -3.09 -3.43
CA ALA A 75 5.12 -3.88 -3.86
C ALA A 75 5.35 -5.36 -3.50
N PRO A 76 4.82 -5.86 -2.37
CA PRO A 76 5.17 -7.19 -1.89
C PRO A 76 4.44 -8.32 -2.65
N PHE A 77 3.59 -7.99 -3.62
CA PHE A 77 2.79 -8.94 -4.39
C PHE A 77 2.31 -8.33 -5.71
N ILE A 78 1.79 -9.18 -6.59
CA ILE A 78 1.17 -8.81 -7.87
C ILE A 78 -0.30 -9.24 -7.83
N GLY A 79 -1.21 -8.31 -8.14
CA GLY A 79 -2.65 -8.59 -8.21
C GLY A 79 -3.38 -8.48 -6.87
N PRO A 80 -4.61 -9.01 -6.74
CA PRO A 80 -5.39 -8.90 -5.51
C PRO A 80 -4.76 -9.69 -4.35
N ILE A 81 -4.41 -8.98 -3.27
CA ILE A 81 -3.93 -9.60 -2.03
C ILE A 81 -5.08 -10.08 -1.14
N LYS A 82 -4.88 -11.22 -0.49
CA LYS A 82 -5.71 -11.68 0.62
C LYS A 82 -5.45 -10.83 1.86
N ILE A 83 -6.50 -10.46 2.59
CA ILE A 83 -6.40 -9.59 3.77
C ILE A 83 -5.39 -10.13 4.79
N GLU A 84 -5.41 -11.44 5.04
CA GLU A 84 -4.55 -12.10 6.01
C GLU A 84 -3.07 -11.94 5.61
N LYS A 85 -2.79 -12.03 4.30
CA LYS A 85 -1.43 -11.87 3.80
C LYS A 85 -0.91 -10.45 3.97
N LEU A 86 -1.77 -9.45 3.73
CA LEU A 86 -1.40 -8.06 3.94
C LEU A 86 -1.13 -7.80 5.43
N GLN A 87 -1.97 -8.35 6.31
CA GLN A 87 -1.80 -8.24 7.75
C GLN A 87 -0.46 -8.84 8.23
N GLU A 88 -0.07 -10.00 7.70
CA GLU A 88 1.24 -10.61 8.00
C GLU A 88 2.40 -9.68 7.62
N ILE A 89 2.36 -9.11 6.42
CA ILE A 89 3.41 -8.21 5.91
C ILE A 89 3.53 -6.97 6.80
N ILE A 90 2.40 -6.34 7.12
CA ILE A 90 2.37 -5.13 7.97
C ILE A 90 2.92 -5.44 9.37
N LYS A 91 2.49 -6.55 9.98
CA LYS A 91 2.99 -6.98 11.30
C LYS A 91 4.50 -7.26 11.26
N GLY A 92 5.00 -7.85 10.17
CA GLY A 92 6.42 -8.05 9.93
C GLY A 92 7.19 -6.73 9.90
N LYS A 93 6.76 -5.78 9.07
CA LYS A 93 7.37 -4.44 8.97
C LYS A 93 7.32 -3.68 10.30
N ILE A 94 6.21 -3.75 11.05
CA ILE A 94 6.14 -3.17 12.41
C ILE A 94 7.18 -3.83 13.32
N LYS A 95 7.27 -5.16 13.34
CA LYS A 95 8.22 -5.86 14.19
C LYS A 95 9.67 -5.46 13.86
N GLU A 96 10.00 -5.33 12.58
CA GLU A 96 11.32 -4.93 12.11
C GLU A 96 11.65 -3.48 12.47
N LYS A 97 10.74 -2.56 12.16
CA LYS A 97 10.93 -1.11 12.32
C LYS A 97 11.00 -0.68 13.79
N PHE A 98 10.28 -1.39 14.68
CA PHE A 98 10.19 -1.06 16.10
C PHE A 98 10.99 -2.01 17.01
N LYS A 99 11.77 -2.96 16.45
CA LYS A 99 12.55 -3.95 17.24
C LYS A 99 13.57 -3.32 18.19
N ASN A 100 14.05 -2.12 17.85
CA ASN A 100 15.19 -1.47 18.52
C ASN A 100 14.79 -0.19 19.25
N ILE A 101 13.50 0.09 19.40
CA ILE A 101 13.02 1.26 20.15
C ILE A 101 12.81 0.79 21.59
N LYS A 102 13.83 1.03 22.43
CA LYS A 102 13.77 0.85 23.90
C LYS A 102 12.86 1.90 24.52
#